data_AF-K1Y0E6-F1
#
_entry.id   AF-K1Y0E6-F1
#
_cell.length_a   1.000
_cell.length_b   1.000
_cell.length_c   1.000
_cell.angle_alpha   90.00
_cell.angle_beta   90.00
_cell.angle_gamma   90.00
#
_symmetry.space_group_name_H-M   'P 1'
#
loop_
_entity.id
_entity.type
_entity.pdbx_description
1 polymer ?
#
loop_
_entity_poly.entity_id
_entity_poly.type
_entity_poly.pdbx_seq_one_letter_code
_entity_poly.pdbx_strand_id
1 'polypeptide(L)'
;MFLNKCSKRIIFLLAGTMLLLVNLAVYSGEAEDLAAEISGKKMVVAEEMAVIVEQHLSIGADLYSKRDFDRALDEFNTVLEIDPANEKARDSRLQCINAIAGKGVVSADTEDAPAVVAAPIQAKTSDQAVAIEEYRKGLKALKMNLKDQACDFLRKSIAHDPFYVPSKRLLRRILELENEDIDRDHDILWEERVNDVRKGWLPTGRANKITTAGPSKQNEIMSDGKRRMIEASKQIIPEINFTQAHLRDVLQYLSKITGVNIILDEHVFDTAFKPNAAEEGEANALQVDSMSGDTITISLINIPLIEVLRYILKIKGLKHRIDDFAILVSTAERIGSDEMETRYYHLSAGIGEFTEFKLNQEA
;
A
#
# COMPACT_ATOMS: atom_id res chain seq x y z
N MET A 1 26.56 15.55 38.21
CA MET A 1 26.54 14.55 37.11
C MET A 1 25.25 13.70 37.03
N PHE A 2 24.35 13.73 38.03
CA PHE A 2 23.14 12.89 38.03
C PHE A 2 21.89 13.48 37.34
N LEU A 3 21.81 14.80 37.11
CA LEU A 3 20.63 15.41 36.49
C LEU A 3 20.48 15.17 34.97
N ASN A 4 21.56 14.82 34.25
CA ASN A 4 21.52 14.68 32.79
C ASN A 4 20.99 13.32 32.28
N LYS A 5 20.89 12.30 33.15
CA LYS A 5 20.40 10.96 32.77
C LYS A 5 18.88 10.84 32.84
N CYS A 6 18.22 11.57 33.75
CA CYS A 6 16.75 11.58 33.85
C CYS A 6 16.10 12.36 32.70
N SER A 7 16.68 13.48 32.27
CA SER A 7 16.17 14.28 31.15
C SER A 7 16.08 13.48 29.84
N LYS A 8 17.12 12.70 29.50
CA LYS A 8 17.15 11.92 28.25
C LYS A 8 16.11 10.79 28.22
N ARG A 9 15.80 10.16 29.36
CA ARG A 9 14.77 9.11 29.43
C ARG A 9 13.36 9.67 29.30
N ILE A 10 13.12 10.86 29.86
CA ILE A 10 11.84 11.56 29.73
C ILE A 10 11.62 12.01 28.28
N ILE A 11 12.66 12.51 27.61
CA ILE A 11 12.58 12.90 26.20
C ILE A 11 12.30 11.69 25.29
N PHE A 12 12.92 10.53 25.55
CA PHE A 12 12.65 9.30 24.80
C PHE A 12 11.23 8.76 25.02
N LEU A 13 10.71 8.83 26.26
CA LEU A 13 9.33 8.45 26.55
C LEU A 13 8.32 9.39 25.87
N LEU A 14 8.57 10.71 25.91
CA LEU A 14 7.72 11.70 25.25
C LEU A 14 7.74 11.57 23.71
N ALA A 15 8.90 11.27 23.13
CA ALA A 15 9.03 11.02 21.69
C ALA A 15 8.31 9.73 21.26
N GLY A 16 8.40 8.67 22.08
CA GLY A 16 7.68 7.42 21.84
C GLY A 16 6.16 7.59 21.90
N THR A 17 5.65 8.35 22.89
CA THR A 17 4.22 8.64 22.97
C THR A 17 3.74 9.53 21.83
N MET A 18 4.55 10.48 21.36
CA MET A 18 4.21 11.30 20.19
C MET A 18 4.15 10.48 18.90
N LEU A 19 5.06 9.53 18.70
CA LEU A 19 5.02 8.64 17.54
C LEU A 19 3.77 7.74 17.54
N LEU A 20 3.38 7.26 18.72
CA LEU A 20 2.18 6.45 18.89
C LEU A 20 0.91 7.27 18.66
N LEU A 21 0.89 8.53 19.12
CA LEU A 21 -0.20 9.47 18.84
C LEU A 21 -0.31 9.85 17.36
N VAL A 22 0.82 10.01 16.66
CA VAL A 22 0.83 10.27 15.21
C VAL A 22 0.31 9.06 14.44
N ASN A 23 0.73 7.84 14.80
CA ASN A 23 0.20 6.63 14.17
C ASN A 23 -1.30 6.43 14.45
N LEU A 24 -1.77 6.75 15.67
CA LEU A 24 -3.18 6.70 16.01
C LEU A 24 -4.00 7.74 15.22
N ALA A 25 -3.42 8.92 14.97
CA ALA A 25 -4.02 9.99 14.18
C ALA A 25 -4.12 9.65 12.68
N VAL A 26 -3.13 8.94 12.12
CA VAL A 26 -3.19 8.42 10.75
C VAL A 26 -4.27 7.34 10.63
N TYR A 27 -4.34 6.43 11.60
CA TYR A 27 -5.37 5.38 11.64
C TYR A 27 -6.79 5.94 11.82
N SER A 28 -6.95 7.05 12.54
CA SER A 28 -8.24 7.73 12.65
C SER A 28 -8.66 8.45 11.37
N GLY A 29 -7.70 8.94 10.57
CA GLY A 29 -8.00 9.60 9.29
C GLY A 29 -8.61 8.64 8.27
N GLU A 30 -8.01 7.46 8.08
CA GLU A 30 -8.56 6.44 7.19
C GLU A 30 -9.94 5.93 7.66
N ALA A 31 -10.16 5.88 8.97
CA ALA A 31 -11.45 5.51 9.54
C ALA A 31 -12.54 6.58 9.32
N GLU A 32 -12.17 7.86 9.32
CA GLU A 32 -13.10 8.96 9.01
C GLU A 32 -13.49 8.98 7.53
N ASP A 33 -12.56 8.69 6.61
CA ASP A 33 -12.84 8.60 5.17
C ASP A 33 -13.77 7.43 4.84
N LEU A 34 -13.52 6.25 5.44
CA LEU A 34 -14.42 5.09 5.34
C LEU A 34 -15.79 5.38 5.98
N ALA A 35 -15.83 6.10 7.11
CA ALA A 35 -17.08 6.50 7.74
C ALA A 35 -17.86 7.51 6.88
N ALA A 36 -17.18 8.42 6.21
CA ALA A 36 -17.77 9.38 5.27
C ALA A 36 -18.33 8.67 4.02
N GLU A 37 -17.64 7.67 3.50
CA GLU A 37 -18.11 6.87 2.36
C GLU A 37 -19.33 6.00 2.73
N ILE A 38 -19.32 5.38 3.92
CA ILE A 38 -20.47 4.61 4.44
C ILE A 38 -21.65 5.55 4.73
N SER A 39 -21.39 6.74 5.27
CA SER A 39 -22.40 7.78 5.49
C SER A 39 -22.99 8.28 4.16
N GLY A 40 -22.15 8.53 3.16
CA GLY A 40 -22.55 8.90 1.81
C GLY A 40 -23.42 7.82 1.15
N LYS A 41 -22.98 6.55 1.18
CA LYS A 41 -23.77 5.41 0.66
C LYS A 41 -25.11 5.26 1.38
N LYS A 42 -25.15 5.47 2.71
CA LYS A 42 -26.40 5.42 3.49
C LYS A 42 -27.35 6.58 3.14
N MET A 43 -26.82 7.75 2.81
CA MET A 43 -27.60 8.91 2.39
C MET A 43 -28.20 8.71 0.98
N VAL A 44 -27.43 8.14 0.05
CA VAL A 44 -27.92 7.80 -1.30
C VAL A 44 -29.05 6.78 -1.23
N VAL A 45 -28.92 5.73 -0.41
CA VAL A 45 -29.99 4.73 -0.21
C VAL A 45 -31.25 5.37 0.41
N ALA A 46 -31.11 6.35 1.30
CA ALA A 46 -32.25 7.06 1.87
C ALA A 46 -32.99 7.91 0.82
N GLU A 47 -32.25 8.55 -0.10
CA GLU A 47 -32.82 9.32 -1.20
C GLU A 47 -33.54 8.41 -2.21
N GLU A 48 -32.95 7.27 -2.54
CA GLU A 48 -33.59 6.24 -3.40
C GLU A 48 -34.90 5.72 -2.80
N MET A 49 -34.93 5.46 -1.49
CA MET A 49 -36.16 5.02 -0.81
C MET A 49 -37.23 6.12 -0.75
N ALA A 50 -36.85 7.39 -0.64
CA ALA A 50 -37.80 8.51 -0.64
C ALA A 50 -38.55 8.64 -1.98
N VAL A 51 -37.85 8.50 -3.11
CA VAL A 51 -38.46 8.54 -4.45
C VAL A 51 -39.45 7.39 -4.64
N ILE A 52 -39.10 6.18 -4.18
CA ILE A 52 -39.97 5.01 -4.24
C ILE A 52 -41.23 5.24 -3.39
N VAL A 53 -41.08 5.81 -2.19
CA VAL A 53 -42.20 6.15 -1.29
C VAL A 53 -43.17 7.14 -1.95
N GLU A 54 -42.68 8.23 -2.54
CA GLU A 54 -43.54 9.21 -3.24
C GLU A 54 -44.26 8.59 -4.43
N GLN A 55 -43.60 7.71 -5.17
CA GLN A 55 -44.20 7.05 -6.31
C GLN A 55 -45.35 6.13 -5.91
N HIS A 56 -45.15 5.29 -4.89
CA HIS A 56 -46.20 4.40 -4.38
C HIS A 56 -47.37 5.19 -3.77
N LEU A 57 -47.10 6.34 -3.13
CA LEU A 57 -48.15 7.25 -2.68
C LEU A 57 -48.98 7.80 -3.85
N SER A 58 -48.35 8.20 -4.95
CA SER A 58 -49.06 8.70 -6.14
C SER A 58 -49.94 7.63 -6.79
N ILE A 59 -49.44 6.39 -6.91
CA ILE A 59 -50.18 5.25 -7.47
C ILE A 59 -51.36 4.90 -6.57
N GLY A 60 -51.16 4.87 -5.25
CA GLY A 60 -52.22 4.64 -4.28
C GLY A 60 -53.33 5.69 -4.38
N ALA A 61 -52.97 6.97 -4.55
CA ALA A 61 -53.93 8.05 -4.75
C ALA A 61 -54.72 7.92 -6.07
N ASP A 62 -54.05 7.54 -7.16
CA ASP A 62 -54.71 7.27 -8.45
C ASP A 62 -55.68 6.10 -8.36
N LEU A 63 -55.31 5.02 -7.68
CA LEU A 63 -56.18 3.85 -7.45
C LEU A 63 -57.37 4.19 -6.55
N TYR A 64 -57.14 5.02 -5.53
CA TYR A 64 -58.21 5.55 -4.69
C TYR A 64 -59.23 6.35 -5.50
N SER A 65 -58.76 7.20 -6.43
CA SER A 65 -59.64 7.96 -7.34
C SER A 65 -60.47 7.04 -8.25
N LYS A 66 -59.90 5.89 -8.65
CA LYS A 66 -60.56 4.84 -9.44
C LYS A 66 -61.49 3.93 -8.61
N ARG A 67 -61.62 4.19 -7.29
CA ARG A 67 -62.39 3.38 -6.31
C ARG A 67 -61.94 1.93 -6.16
N ASP A 68 -60.72 1.63 -6.58
CA ASP A 68 -60.09 0.32 -6.43
C ASP A 68 -59.32 0.28 -5.09
N PHE A 69 -60.10 0.21 -4.01
CA PHE A 69 -59.60 0.39 -2.65
C PHE A 69 -58.70 -0.77 -2.17
N ASP A 70 -58.91 -1.99 -2.67
CA ASP A 70 -58.11 -3.16 -2.28
C ASP A 70 -56.67 -3.02 -2.79
N ARG A 71 -56.50 -2.59 -4.04
CA ARG A 71 -55.17 -2.36 -4.60
C ARG A 71 -54.51 -1.10 -4.02
N ALA A 72 -55.30 -0.06 -3.75
CA ALA A 72 -54.78 1.13 -3.09
C ALA A 72 -54.22 0.81 -1.69
N LEU A 73 -54.89 -0.09 -0.94
CA LEU A 73 -54.40 -0.56 0.36
C LEU A 73 -53.05 -1.28 0.26
N ASP A 74 -52.87 -2.15 -0.74
CA ASP A 74 -51.61 -2.85 -0.95
C ASP A 74 -50.45 -1.86 -1.18
N GLU A 75 -50.66 -0.85 -2.03
CA GLU A 75 -49.65 0.18 -2.33
C GLU A 75 -49.35 1.08 -1.12
N PHE A 76 -50.35 1.41 -0.29
CA PHE A 76 -50.10 2.15 0.95
C PHE A 76 -49.40 1.29 2.02
N ASN A 77 -49.68 -0.01 2.07
CA ASN A 77 -48.99 -0.92 2.96
C ASN A 77 -47.53 -1.11 2.55
N THR A 78 -47.20 -1.18 1.25
CA THR A 78 -45.80 -1.24 0.80
C THR A 78 -45.04 0.03 1.17
N VAL A 79 -45.68 1.20 1.16
CA VAL A 79 -45.06 2.44 1.67
C VAL A 79 -44.76 2.34 3.17
N LEU A 80 -45.71 1.85 3.97
CA LEU A 80 -45.53 1.69 5.42
C LEU A 80 -44.51 0.61 5.80
N GLU A 81 -44.26 -0.35 4.92
CA GLU A 81 -43.17 -1.33 5.06
C GLU A 81 -41.79 -0.73 4.77
N ILE A 82 -41.72 0.34 3.99
CA ILE A 82 -40.47 1.04 3.64
C ILE A 82 -40.20 2.15 4.65
N ASP A 83 -41.20 3.00 4.89
CA ASP A 83 -41.18 4.07 5.88
C ASP A 83 -42.36 3.88 6.85
N PRO A 84 -42.12 3.20 7.98
CA PRO A 84 -43.13 3.03 9.01
C PRO A 84 -43.64 4.34 9.58
N ALA A 85 -42.90 5.45 9.48
CA ALA A 85 -43.23 6.74 10.07
C ALA A 85 -44.09 7.64 9.16
N ASN A 86 -44.31 7.26 7.90
CA ASN A 86 -45.00 8.10 6.92
C ASN A 86 -46.48 8.36 7.28
N GLU A 87 -46.79 9.61 7.66
CA GLU A 87 -48.14 10.04 8.04
C GLU A 87 -49.14 9.95 6.87
N LYS A 88 -48.75 10.40 5.67
CA LYS A 88 -49.61 10.43 4.48
C LYS A 88 -50.09 9.02 4.08
N ALA A 89 -49.21 8.04 4.17
CA ALA A 89 -49.54 6.64 3.87
C ALA A 89 -50.50 6.05 4.90
N ARG A 90 -50.32 6.35 6.20
CA ARG A 90 -51.24 5.89 7.26
C ARG A 90 -52.63 6.47 7.09
N ASP A 91 -52.72 7.77 6.81
CA ASP A 91 -54.00 8.47 6.63
C ASP A 91 -54.75 7.96 5.41
N SER A 92 -54.04 7.80 4.28
CA SER A 92 -54.63 7.30 3.03
C SER A 92 -55.08 5.84 3.16
N ARG A 93 -54.34 5.01 3.91
CA ARG A 93 -54.75 3.64 4.26
C ARG A 93 -56.05 3.64 5.06
N LEU A 94 -56.16 4.51 6.06
CA LEU A 94 -57.35 4.62 6.90
C LEU A 94 -58.58 5.06 6.09
N GLN A 95 -58.39 5.99 5.16
CA GLN A 95 -59.43 6.41 4.21
C GLN A 95 -59.90 5.25 3.33
N CYS A 96 -58.99 4.41 2.83
CA CYS A 96 -59.35 3.21 2.06
C CYS A 96 -60.16 2.21 2.89
N ILE A 97 -59.75 1.94 4.13
CA ILE A 97 -60.47 1.03 5.05
C ILE A 97 -61.89 1.56 5.30
N ASN A 98 -62.03 2.85 5.57
CA ASN A 98 -63.33 3.47 5.81
C ASN A 98 -64.22 3.46 4.56
N ALA A 99 -63.65 3.62 3.36
CA ALA A 99 -64.38 3.55 2.10
C ALA A 99 -64.87 2.13 1.77
N ILE A 100 -64.10 1.10 2.14
CA ILE A 100 -64.51 -0.31 2.05
C ILE A 100 -65.60 -0.61 3.07
N ALA A 101 -65.43 -0.18 4.33
CA ALA A 101 -66.43 -0.35 5.39
C ALA A 101 -67.74 0.38 5.07
N GLY A 102 -67.67 1.56 4.44
CA GLY A 102 -68.83 2.33 3.99
C GLY A 102 -69.62 1.67 2.87
N LYS A 103 -69.04 0.73 2.10
CA LYS A 103 -69.76 -0.13 1.15
C LYS A 103 -70.47 -1.32 1.82
N GLY A 104 -70.13 -1.63 3.08
CA GLY A 104 -70.61 -2.82 3.79
C GLY A 104 -71.92 -2.70 4.56
N VAL A 105 -72.62 -1.55 4.52
CA VAL A 105 -73.84 -1.31 5.33
C VAL A 105 -75.12 -1.14 4.48
N VAL A 106 -75.10 -1.46 3.19
CA VAL A 106 -76.35 -1.50 2.39
C VAL A 106 -76.48 -2.82 1.65
N SER A 107 -77.06 -3.80 2.32
CA SER A 107 -77.85 -4.85 1.66
C SER A 107 -78.96 -5.34 2.60
N ALA A 108 -80.02 -4.53 2.68
CA ALA A 108 -81.38 -5.02 2.83
C ALA A 108 -82.24 -4.18 1.87
N ASP A 109 -82.75 -4.87 0.86
CA ASP A 109 -83.88 -4.53 0.00
C ASP A 109 -83.74 -3.31 -0.92
N THR A 110 -83.56 -3.55 -2.23
CA THR A 110 -84.59 -3.35 -3.28
C THR A 110 -83.99 -3.47 -4.69
N GLU A 111 -84.73 -4.18 -5.53
CA GLU A 111 -84.53 -4.39 -6.96
C GLU A 111 -84.91 -3.12 -7.76
N ASP A 112 -84.16 -2.82 -8.84
CA ASP A 112 -84.62 -2.35 -10.17
C ASP A 112 -83.56 -1.50 -10.92
N ALA A 113 -82.83 -2.17 -11.84
CA ALA A 113 -82.37 -1.82 -13.22
C ALA A 113 -81.88 -0.39 -13.63
N PRO A 114 -81.15 -0.20 -14.78
CA PRO A 114 -80.58 -1.17 -15.73
C PRO A 114 -79.08 -0.96 -16.06
N ALA A 115 -78.55 -1.92 -16.82
CA ALA A 115 -77.20 -1.99 -17.37
C ALA A 115 -76.80 -0.77 -18.23
N VAL A 116 -75.60 -0.24 -17.96
CA VAL A 116 -74.71 0.32 -18.98
C VAL A 116 -73.39 -0.44 -18.91
N VAL A 117 -73.15 -1.15 -20.00
CA VAL A 117 -71.99 -1.93 -20.37
C VAL A 117 -70.68 -1.24 -19.99
N ALA A 118 -70.01 -1.73 -18.94
CA ALA A 118 -68.57 -1.70 -18.82
C ALA A 118 -68.14 -3.15 -18.57
N ALA A 119 -67.40 -3.69 -19.55
CA ALA A 119 -67.04 -5.09 -19.68
C ALA A 119 -66.59 -5.72 -18.35
N PRO A 120 -66.89 -7.02 -18.13
CA PRO A 120 -66.38 -7.72 -16.97
C PRO A 120 -64.86 -7.66 -17.04
N ILE A 121 -64.23 -6.98 -16.08
CA ILE A 121 -62.79 -7.07 -15.86
C ILE A 121 -62.54 -8.53 -15.55
N GLN A 122 -62.13 -9.28 -16.57
CA GLN A 122 -61.84 -10.69 -16.49
C GLN A 122 -60.90 -10.91 -15.31
N ALA A 123 -61.20 -11.95 -14.55
CA ALA A 123 -60.45 -12.43 -13.41
C ALA A 123 -58.96 -12.09 -13.53
N LYS A 124 -58.40 -11.36 -12.55
CA LYS A 124 -56.95 -11.13 -12.41
C LYS A 124 -56.25 -12.43 -12.76
N THR A 125 -55.63 -12.47 -13.93
CA THR A 125 -54.96 -13.66 -14.46
C THR A 125 -53.91 -14.08 -13.44
N SER A 126 -53.83 -15.38 -13.14
CA SER A 126 -52.85 -15.96 -12.19
C SER A 126 -51.45 -15.37 -12.36
N ASP A 127 -51.09 -15.04 -13.60
CA ASP A 127 -49.79 -14.51 -14.00
C ASP A 127 -49.52 -13.08 -13.47
N GLN A 128 -50.55 -12.23 -13.30
CA GLN A 128 -50.39 -10.89 -12.71
C GLN A 128 -50.07 -10.96 -11.21
N ALA A 129 -50.62 -11.94 -10.49
CA ALA A 129 -50.32 -12.13 -9.07
C ALA A 129 -48.86 -12.57 -8.85
N VAL A 130 -48.36 -13.45 -9.72
CA VAL A 130 -46.95 -13.90 -9.70
C VAL A 130 -46.00 -12.74 -10.00
N ALA A 131 -46.33 -11.89 -10.98
CA ALA A 131 -45.52 -10.70 -11.29
C ALA A 131 -45.40 -9.74 -10.09
N ILE A 132 -46.49 -9.53 -9.35
CA ILE A 132 -46.50 -8.71 -8.13
C ILE A 132 -45.62 -9.33 -7.03
N GLU A 133 -45.62 -10.65 -6.88
CA GLU A 133 -44.77 -11.32 -5.90
C GLU A 133 -43.27 -11.19 -6.23
N GLU A 134 -42.89 -11.40 -7.49
CA GLU A 134 -41.51 -11.23 -7.95
C GLU A 134 -41.06 -9.76 -7.82
N TYR A 135 -41.95 -8.81 -8.09
CA TYR A 135 -41.69 -7.38 -7.82
C TYR A 135 -41.38 -7.11 -6.34
N ARG A 136 -42.15 -7.69 -5.41
CA ARG A 136 -41.90 -7.56 -3.97
C ARG A 136 -40.55 -8.15 -3.56
N LYS A 137 -40.14 -9.28 -4.16
CA LYS A 137 -38.81 -9.86 -3.95
C LYS A 137 -37.71 -8.91 -4.43
N GLY A 138 -37.90 -8.27 -5.58
CA GLY A 138 -37.01 -7.23 -6.11
C GLY A 138 -36.83 -6.06 -5.14
N LEU A 139 -37.93 -5.54 -4.58
CA LEU A 139 -37.88 -4.48 -3.56
C LEU A 139 -37.13 -4.92 -2.29
N LYS A 140 -37.31 -6.16 -1.84
CA LYS A 140 -36.58 -6.70 -0.69
C LYS A 140 -35.07 -6.80 -0.97
N ALA A 141 -34.68 -7.21 -2.18
CA ALA A 141 -33.29 -7.28 -2.59
C ALA A 141 -32.64 -5.89 -2.64
N LEU A 142 -33.36 -4.86 -3.09
CA LEU A 142 -32.90 -3.47 -3.03
C LEU A 142 -32.67 -2.99 -1.59
N LYS A 143 -33.57 -3.34 -0.66
CA LYS A 143 -33.35 -3.03 0.78
C LYS A 143 -32.08 -3.68 1.33
N MET A 144 -31.66 -4.81 0.77
CA MET A 144 -30.43 -5.52 1.13
C MET A 144 -29.20 -5.04 0.33
N ASN A 145 -29.35 -4.02 -0.52
CA ASN A 145 -28.31 -3.49 -1.41
C ASN A 145 -27.78 -4.50 -2.44
N LEU A 146 -28.62 -5.42 -2.89
CA LEU A 146 -28.29 -6.43 -3.90
C LEU A 146 -28.92 -6.05 -5.25
N LYS A 147 -28.29 -5.10 -5.96
CA LYS A 147 -28.81 -4.53 -7.22
C LYS A 147 -28.95 -5.57 -8.33
N ASP A 148 -27.97 -6.45 -8.52
CA ASP A 148 -28.00 -7.51 -9.54
C ASP A 148 -29.21 -8.45 -9.36
N GLN A 149 -29.39 -8.93 -8.13
CA GLN A 149 -30.52 -9.81 -7.79
C GLN A 149 -31.85 -9.10 -7.97
N ALA A 150 -31.93 -7.81 -7.62
CA ALA A 150 -33.12 -7.01 -7.84
C ALA A 150 -33.46 -6.90 -9.33
N CYS A 151 -32.48 -6.62 -10.19
CA CYS A 151 -32.65 -6.60 -11.65
C CYS A 151 -33.20 -7.93 -12.19
N ASP A 152 -32.69 -9.06 -11.69
CA ASP A 152 -33.18 -10.38 -12.09
C ASP A 152 -34.64 -10.62 -11.69
N PHE A 153 -35.02 -10.30 -10.45
CA PHE A 153 -36.40 -10.41 -10.00
C PHE A 153 -37.34 -9.49 -10.78
N LEU A 154 -36.90 -8.28 -11.12
CA LEU A 154 -37.68 -7.34 -11.92
C LEU A 154 -37.85 -7.82 -13.36
N ARG A 155 -36.82 -8.42 -13.96
CA ARG A 155 -36.91 -9.06 -15.28
C ARG A 155 -37.88 -10.24 -15.27
N LYS A 156 -37.86 -11.07 -14.22
CA LYS A 156 -38.83 -12.17 -14.05
C LYS A 156 -40.26 -11.65 -13.94
N SER A 157 -40.48 -10.58 -13.17
CA SER A 157 -41.79 -9.91 -13.09
C SER A 157 -42.28 -9.45 -14.46
N ILE A 158 -41.42 -8.79 -15.25
CA ILE A 158 -41.76 -8.32 -16.61
C ILE A 158 -42.00 -9.48 -17.58
N ALA A 159 -41.33 -10.63 -17.38
CA ALA A 159 -41.56 -11.82 -18.19
C ALA A 159 -42.94 -12.44 -17.93
N HIS A 160 -43.41 -12.42 -16.68
CA HIS A 160 -44.75 -12.88 -16.31
C HIS A 160 -45.85 -11.91 -16.75
N ASP A 161 -45.69 -10.62 -16.44
CA ASP A 161 -46.59 -9.57 -16.89
C ASP A 161 -45.82 -8.47 -17.65
N PRO A 162 -45.79 -8.55 -19.00
CA PRO A 162 -45.20 -7.52 -19.82
C PRO A 162 -45.86 -6.15 -19.68
N PHE A 163 -47.06 -6.03 -19.12
CA PHE A 163 -47.75 -4.76 -18.90
C PHE A 163 -47.57 -4.21 -17.49
N TYR A 164 -46.83 -4.90 -16.61
CA TYR A 164 -46.58 -4.43 -15.25
C TYR A 164 -45.59 -3.24 -15.24
N VAL A 165 -46.17 -2.04 -15.25
CA VAL A 165 -45.45 -0.76 -15.34
C VAL A 165 -44.46 -0.52 -14.19
N PRO A 166 -44.76 -0.85 -12.91
CA PRO A 166 -43.85 -0.57 -11.80
C PRO A 166 -42.49 -1.26 -11.95
N SER A 167 -42.45 -2.54 -12.35
CA SER A 167 -41.18 -3.25 -12.54
C SER A 167 -40.32 -2.66 -13.66
N LYS A 168 -40.93 -2.23 -14.77
CA LYS A 168 -40.20 -1.58 -15.87
C LYS A 168 -39.59 -0.25 -15.47
N ARG A 169 -40.33 0.57 -14.71
CA ARG A 169 -39.84 1.87 -14.23
C ARG A 169 -38.68 1.67 -13.25
N LEU A 170 -38.85 0.76 -12.30
CA LEU A 170 -37.81 0.49 -11.30
C LEU A 170 -36.55 -0.08 -11.95
N LEU A 171 -36.70 -1.03 -12.87
CA LEU A 171 -35.57 -1.58 -13.64
C LEU A 171 -34.86 -0.49 -14.45
N ARG A 172 -35.62 0.39 -15.12
CA ARG A 172 -35.04 1.53 -15.85
C ARG A 172 -34.21 2.41 -14.91
N ARG A 173 -34.75 2.75 -13.74
CA ARG A 173 -34.06 3.60 -12.77
C ARG A 173 -32.75 2.97 -12.29
N ILE A 174 -32.76 1.66 -12.01
CA ILE A 174 -31.53 0.95 -11.59
C ILE A 174 -30.47 1.01 -12.70
N LEU A 175 -30.86 0.75 -13.96
CA LEU A 175 -29.94 0.80 -15.10
C LEU A 175 -29.41 2.21 -15.39
N GLU A 176 -30.23 3.25 -15.20
CA GLU A 176 -29.79 4.64 -15.29
C GLU A 176 -28.72 4.94 -14.24
N LEU A 177 -28.93 4.52 -12.99
CA LEU A 177 -27.93 4.68 -11.92
C LEU A 177 -26.64 3.90 -12.21
N GLU A 178 -26.73 2.68 -12.73
CA GLU A 178 -25.55 1.92 -13.14
C GLU A 178 -24.78 2.61 -14.27
N ASN A 179 -25.47 3.21 -15.24
CA ASN A 179 -24.81 3.99 -16.29
C ASN A 179 -24.17 5.26 -15.72
N GLU A 180 -24.82 5.96 -14.79
CA GLU A 180 -24.22 7.11 -14.08
C GLU A 180 -22.96 6.70 -13.30
N ASP A 181 -22.95 5.52 -12.68
CA ASP A 181 -21.75 4.96 -12.02
C ASP A 181 -20.62 4.70 -13.04
N ILE A 182 -20.94 4.09 -14.18
CA ILE A 182 -19.99 3.80 -15.26
C ILE A 182 -19.40 5.08 -15.86
N ASP A 183 -20.23 6.10 -16.09
CA ASP A 183 -19.79 7.39 -16.62
C ASP A 183 -18.83 8.08 -15.65
N ARG A 184 -19.12 8.03 -14.34
CA ARG A 184 -18.20 8.55 -13.30
C ARG A 184 -16.87 7.82 -13.28
N ASP A 185 -16.87 6.48 -13.38
CA ASP A 185 -15.64 5.68 -13.46
C ASP A 185 -14.82 6.04 -14.71
N HIS A 186 -15.51 6.26 -15.84
CA HIS A 186 -14.85 6.69 -17.07
C HIS A 186 -14.20 8.07 -16.92
N ASP A 187 -14.86 9.02 -16.26
CA ASP A 187 -14.30 10.35 -15.97
C ASP A 187 -13.08 10.27 -15.06
N ILE A 188 -13.11 9.45 -14.01
CA ILE A 188 -11.96 9.22 -13.11
C ILE A 188 -10.77 8.66 -13.91
N LEU A 189 -11.01 7.62 -14.72
CA LEU A 189 -9.96 7.02 -15.56
C LEU A 189 -9.41 8.02 -16.58
N TRP A 190 -10.27 8.86 -17.15
CA TRP A 190 -9.86 9.92 -18.05
C TRP A 190 -8.95 10.92 -17.33
N GLU A 191 -9.32 11.38 -16.13
CA GLU A 191 -8.52 12.27 -15.32
C GLU A 191 -7.15 11.67 -14.95
N GLU A 192 -7.11 10.40 -14.57
CA GLU A 192 -5.87 9.67 -14.30
C GLU A 192 -4.95 9.66 -15.53
N ARG A 193 -5.49 9.29 -16.71
CA ARG A 193 -4.73 9.27 -17.97
C ARG A 193 -4.22 10.65 -18.34
N VAL A 194 -5.05 11.68 -18.22
CA VAL A 194 -4.65 13.08 -18.48
C VAL A 194 -3.55 13.50 -17.52
N ASN A 195 -3.64 13.10 -16.24
CA ASN A 195 -2.60 13.38 -15.26
C ASN A 195 -1.28 12.66 -15.58
N ASP A 196 -1.32 11.42 -16.05
CA ASP A 196 -0.12 10.70 -16.47
C ASP A 196 0.53 11.30 -17.72
N VAL A 197 -0.29 11.74 -18.68
CA VAL A 197 0.18 12.56 -19.81
C VAL A 197 0.83 13.84 -19.26
N ARG A 198 0.14 14.60 -18.39
CA ARG A 198 0.71 15.81 -17.79
C ARG A 198 2.04 15.55 -17.08
N LYS A 199 2.17 14.46 -16.32
CA LYS A 199 3.43 14.01 -15.68
C LYS A 199 4.53 13.72 -16.71
N GLY A 200 4.19 13.17 -17.87
CA GLY A 200 5.13 12.96 -18.98
C GLY A 200 5.54 14.24 -19.71
N TRP A 201 4.66 15.25 -19.75
CA TRP A 201 4.91 16.55 -20.40
C TRP A 201 5.56 17.59 -19.47
N LEU A 202 5.42 17.44 -18.16
CA LEU A 202 6.32 18.06 -17.21
C LEU A 202 7.73 17.69 -17.70
N PRO A 203 8.62 18.66 -17.98
CA PRO A 203 9.99 18.31 -18.33
C PRO A 203 10.40 17.39 -17.20
N THR A 204 10.68 16.11 -17.52
CA THR A 204 11.26 15.20 -16.54
C THR A 204 12.34 16.07 -15.99
N GLY A 205 12.26 16.41 -14.70
CA GLY A 205 13.31 17.18 -14.12
C GLY A 205 14.52 16.43 -14.61
N ARG A 206 15.40 17.11 -15.35
CA ARG A 206 16.77 16.92 -14.95
C ARG A 206 16.66 17.29 -13.46
N ALA A 207 16.36 16.31 -12.61
CA ALA A 207 17.44 15.61 -11.99
C ALA A 207 18.64 15.74 -12.97
N ASN A 208 19.29 16.90 -12.98
CA ASN A 208 20.24 17.15 -11.93
C ASN A 208 20.22 15.89 -11.02
N LYS A 209 20.76 14.77 -11.53
CA LYS A 209 22.16 14.53 -11.26
C LYS A 209 22.78 15.91 -11.04
N ILE A 210 22.49 16.49 -9.87
CA ILE A 210 23.52 16.89 -8.97
C ILE A 210 24.42 15.68 -9.15
N THR A 211 25.35 15.82 -10.07
CA THR A 211 26.67 15.32 -9.85
C THR A 211 26.98 15.92 -8.51
N THR A 212 26.48 15.27 -7.46
CA THR A 212 27.17 15.08 -6.21
C THR A 212 28.40 14.23 -6.57
N ALA A 213 29.21 14.75 -7.51
CA ALA A 213 30.63 14.91 -7.35
C ALA A 213 30.92 16.00 -6.30
N GLY A 214 29.91 16.61 -5.67
CA GLY A 214 30.00 16.82 -4.23
C GLY A 214 30.00 15.45 -3.56
N PRO A 215 31.04 15.05 -2.79
CA PRO A 215 31.12 13.72 -2.21
C PRO A 215 29.83 13.47 -1.42
N SER A 216 28.96 12.64 -1.98
CA SER A 216 27.88 12.02 -1.22
C SER A 216 28.62 11.16 -0.22
N LYS A 217 28.91 11.74 0.94
CA LYS A 217 29.12 10.99 2.17
C LYS A 217 27.82 10.22 2.35
N GLN A 218 27.73 9.07 1.68
CA GLN A 218 27.09 7.91 2.27
C GLN A 218 27.69 7.90 3.67
N ASN A 219 26.94 8.39 4.63
CA ASN A 219 27.25 8.11 6.02
C ASN A 219 27.05 6.60 6.08
N GLU A 220 28.11 5.85 5.75
CA GLU A 220 28.25 4.46 6.13
C GLU A 220 27.73 4.44 7.56
N ILE A 221 26.66 3.69 7.78
CA ILE A 221 26.16 3.48 9.12
C ILE A 221 27.26 2.67 9.80
N MET A 222 28.25 3.38 10.35
CA MET A 222 29.41 2.78 10.96
C MET A 222 28.89 1.93 12.11
N SER A 223 29.20 0.64 12.06
CA SER A 223 28.98 -0.27 13.18
C SER A 223 29.57 0.34 14.45
N ASP A 224 28.91 0.11 15.58
CA ASP A 224 29.38 0.65 16.86
C ASP A 224 30.76 0.12 17.25
N GLY A 225 31.15 -1.07 16.77
CA GLY A 225 32.50 -1.63 16.90
C GLY A 225 33.56 -0.80 16.16
N LYS A 226 33.34 -0.54 14.85
CA LYS A 226 34.26 0.26 14.01
C LYS A 226 34.47 1.66 14.59
N ARG A 227 33.43 2.28 15.17
CA ARG A 227 33.55 3.60 15.84
C ARG A 227 34.50 3.56 17.04
N ARG A 228 34.37 2.56 17.91
CA ARG A 228 35.25 2.38 19.08
C ARG A 228 36.69 2.13 18.65
N MET A 229 36.89 1.35 17.60
CA MET A 229 38.23 1.06 17.06
C MET A 229 38.90 2.31 16.49
N ILE A 230 38.14 3.15 15.77
CA ILE A 230 38.64 4.43 15.25
C ILE A 230 39.03 5.37 16.39
N GLU A 231 38.24 5.42 17.47
CA GLU A 231 38.57 6.24 18.63
C GLU A 231 39.84 5.74 19.34
N ALA A 232 39.97 4.42 19.55
CA ALA A 232 41.18 3.82 20.13
C ALA A 232 42.44 4.08 19.28
N SER A 233 42.31 4.07 17.95
CA SER A 233 43.44 4.33 17.02
C SER A 233 43.95 5.78 17.02
N LYS A 234 43.23 6.72 17.66
CA LYS A 234 43.63 8.13 17.78
C LYS A 234 44.50 8.41 19.01
N GLN A 235 44.75 7.41 19.86
CA GLN A 235 45.61 7.59 21.03
C GLN A 235 47.02 8.01 20.60
N ILE A 236 47.52 9.09 21.23
CA ILE A 236 48.82 9.69 20.93
C ILE A 236 49.92 8.89 21.66
N ILE A 237 50.94 8.48 20.91
CA ILE A 237 52.13 7.83 21.46
C ILE A 237 53.24 8.89 21.58
N PRO A 238 53.81 9.10 22.78
CA PRO A 238 54.69 10.24 23.05
C PRO A 238 56.06 10.13 22.35
N GLU A 239 56.69 8.96 22.39
CA GLU A 239 57.99 8.74 21.76
C GLU A 239 58.15 7.29 21.32
N ILE A 240 58.63 7.10 20.08
CA ILE A 240 58.90 5.79 19.48
C ILE A 240 60.24 5.89 18.75
N ASN A 241 61.22 5.10 19.17
CA ASN A 241 62.51 4.97 18.48
C ASN A 241 62.82 3.49 18.26
N PHE A 242 62.87 3.06 17.00
CA PHE A 242 63.28 1.73 16.60
C PHE A 242 64.44 1.82 15.63
N THR A 243 65.48 1.03 15.86
CA THR A 243 66.60 0.85 14.94
C THR A 243 66.66 -0.59 14.52
N GLN A 244 66.47 -0.86 13.22
CA GLN A 244 66.52 -2.20 12.64
C GLN A 244 65.62 -3.24 13.33
N ALA A 245 64.41 -2.85 13.76
CA ALA A 245 63.47 -3.76 14.43
C ALA A 245 62.58 -4.51 13.42
N HIS A 246 62.19 -5.75 13.72
CA HIS A 246 61.26 -6.53 12.88
C HIS A 246 59.84 -5.96 12.93
N LEU A 247 59.10 -6.03 11.82
CA LEU A 247 57.74 -5.51 11.74
C LEU A 247 56.83 -6.16 12.79
N ARG A 248 56.95 -7.48 12.99
CA ARG A 248 56.15 -8.22 13.98
C ARG A 248 56.35 -7.68 15.40
N ASP A 249 57.60 -7.46 15.80
CA ASP A 249 57.93 -6.97 17.14
C ASP A 249 57.44 -5.54 17.35
N VAL A 250 57.57 -4.71 16.31
CA VAL A 250 57.06 -3.34 16.31
C VAL A 250 55.53 -3.32 16.44
N LEU A 251 54.80 -4.14 15.68
CA LEU A 251 53.34 -4.23 15.77
C LEU A 251 52.88 -4.80 17.12
N GLN A 252 53.60 -5.77 17.68
CA GLN A 252 53.31 -6.32 19.01
C GLN A 252 53.52 -5.28 20.11
N TYR A 253 54.60 -4.49 20.02
CA TYR A 253 54.85 -3.38 20.94
C TYR A 253 53.75 -2.33 20.88
N LEU A 254 53.34 -1.94 19.67
CA LEU A 254 52.23 -1.00 19.46
C LEU A 254 50.92 -1.55 20.01
N SER A 255 50.63 -2.83 19.83
CA SER A 255 49.45 -3.48 20.40
C SER A 255 49.47 -3.47 21.93
N LYS A 256 50.62 -3.74 22.55
CA LYS A 256 50.76 -3.76 24.01
C LYS A 256 50.56 -2.39 24.65
N ILE A 257 51.08 -1.33 24.03
CA ILE A 257 50.98 0.04 24.56
C ILE A 257 49.58 0.61 24.39
N THR A 258 48.96 0.37 23.24
CA THR A 258 47.67 0.98 22.89
C THR A 258 46.47 0.12 23.30
N GLY A 259 46.68 -1.16 23.62
CA GLY A 259 45.61 -2.11 23.92
C GLY A 259 44.73 -2.46 22.72
N VAL A 260 45.18 -2.13 21.50
CA VAL A 260 44.47 -2.39 20.25
C VAL A 260 44.94 -3.72 19.65
N ASN A 261 44.01 -4.55 19.18
CA ASN A 261 44.34 -5.78 18.48
C ASN A 261 44.75 -5.47 17.03
N ILE A 262 45.97 -5.84 16.65
CA ILE A 262 46.50 -5.65 15.31
C ILE A 262 46.80 -7.03 14.73
N ILE A 263 46.14 -7.37 13.63
CA ILE A 263 46.26 -8.66 12.95
C ILE A 263 47.06 -8.45 11.67
N LEU A 264 48.13 -9.22 11.51
CA LEU A 264 48.95 -9.24 10.30
C LEU A 264 48.62 -10.51 9.50
N ASP A 265 48.28 -10.34 8.23
CA ASP A 265 48.01 -11.45 7.31
C ASP A 265 49.31 -12.23 7.04
N GLU A 266 49.26 -13.57 7.13
CA GLU A 266 50.43 -14.46 7.03
C GLU A 266 51.08 -14.36 5.64
N HIS A 267 50.25 -14.14 4.61
CA HIS A 267 50.65 -14.05 3.21
C HIS A 267 51.44 -12.78 2.84
N VAL A 268 51.60 -11.85 3.77
CA VAL A 268 52.43 -10.65 3.57
C VAL A 268 53.90 -11.03 3.35
N PHE A 269 54.37 -12.10 4.00
CA PHE A 269 55.77 -12.52 3.94
C PHE A 269 56.06 -13.48 2.77
N ASP A 270 55.04 -14.06 2.15
CA ASP A 270 55.18 -15.00 1.03
C ASP A 270 55.68 -14.32 -0.26
N THR A 271 55.56 -13.00 -0.35
CA THR A 271 56.01 -12.23 -1.53
C THR A 271 57.53 -12.19 -1.70
N ALA A 272 58.30 -12.56 -0.66
CA ALA A 272 59.74 -12.75 -0.76
C ALA A 272 60.15 -14.14 -1.28
N PHE A 273 59.20 -15.08 -1.44
CA PHE A 273 59.45 -16.46 -1.84
C PHE A 273 58.67 -16.83 -3.11
N LYS A 274 58.81 -16.03 -4.17
CA LYS A 274 58.76 -16.59 -5.53
C LYS A 274 60.20 -16.83 -5.99
N PRO A 275 60.77 -18.04 -5.81
CA PRO A 275 61.80 -18.45 -6.74
C PRO A 275 61.11 -18.44 -8.11
N ASN A 276 61.60 -17.61 -9.01
CA ASN A 276 61.12 -17.61 -10.39
C ASN A 276 61.13 -19.07 -10.87
N ALA A 277 60.00 -19.51 -11.42
CA ALA A 277 59.88 -20.83 -12.02
C ALA A 277 60.90 -20.94 -13.17
N ALA A 278 62.06 -21.50 -12.85
CA ALA A 278 62.95 -22.20 -13.76
C ALA A 278 63.78 -23.18 -12.93
N GLU A 279 63.70 -24.44 -13.34
CA GLU A 279 64.62 -25.55 -13.06
C GLU A 279 64.31 -26.41 -11.82
N GLU A 280 63.74 -27.58 -12.15
CA GLU A 280 63.83 -28.81 -11.36
C GLU A 280 65.29 -29.10 -11.00
N GLY A 281 65.59 -29.28 -9.72
CA GLY A 281 66.94 -29.61 -9.28
C GLY A 281 67.08 -29.66 -7.76
N GLU A 282 66.90 -30.88 -7.24
CA GLU A 282 67.43 -31.46 -6.00
C GLU A 282 67.89 -30.59 -4.82
N ALA A 283 67.27 -30.92 -3.68
CA ALA A 283 67.69 -30.76 -2.30
C ALA A 283 69.15 -30.31 -2.03
N ASN A 284 69.28 -29.22 -1.27
CA ASN A 284 70.26 -29.21 -0.19
C ASN A 284 69.85 -28.31 0.98
N ALA A 285 70.09 -28.85 2.17
CA ALA A 285 69.84 -28.24 3.46
C ALA A 285 70.86 -27.12 3.77
N LEU A 286 70.44 -26.25 4.69
CA LEU A 286 71.22 -25.26 5.44
C LEU A 286 71.70 -24.04 4.64
N GLN A 287 70.88 -22.98 4.72
CA GLN A 287 71.39 -21.65 5.05
C GLN A 287 70.30 -20.83 5.74
N VAL A 288 70.42 -20.80 7.07
CA VAL A 288 69.84 -19.81 7.96
C VAL A 288 70.65 -18.54 7.73
N ASP A 289 70.17 -17.63 6.90
CA ASP A 289 70.50 -16.20 6.94
C ASP A 289 69.86 -15.50 5.74
N SER A 290 68.64 -14.99 5.93
CA SER A 290 68.04 -13.91 5.12
C SER A 290 66.81 -13.33 5.82
N MET A 291 66.99 -12.96 7.09
CA MET A 291 66.08 -12.10 7.86
C MET A 291 66.32 -10.60 7.57
N SER A 292 66.80 -10.27 6.36
CA SER A 292 67.29 -8.93 5.99
C SER A 292 66.24 -8.06 5.30
N GLY A 293 65.05 -8.59 5.01
CA GLY A 293 63.98 -7.87 4.32
C GLY A 293 62.99 -7.16 5.23
N ASP A 294 62.94 -7.45 6.54
CA ASP A 294 61.84 -7.01 7.42
C ASP A 294 62.22 -6.00 8.50
N THR A 295 63.49 -5.61 8.59
CA THR A 295 63.93 -4.63 9.58
C THR A 295 63.45 -3.22 9.20
N ILE A 296 63.02 -2.45 10.20
CA ILE A 296 62.51 -1.08 10.07
C ILE A 296 63.25 -0.19 11.06
N THR A 297 63.68 0.97 10.59
CA THR A 297 64.25 2.04 11.43
C THR A 297 63.31 3.23 11.37
N ILE A 298 62.77 3.65 12.51
CA ILE A 298 61.81 4.75 12.59
C ILE A 298 61.94 5.51 13.92
N SER A 299 61.84 6.83 13.87
CA SER A 299 61.82 7.73 15.02
C SER A 299 60.63 8.69 14.91
N LEU A 300 59.63 8.55 15.77
CA LEU A 300 58.41 9.36 15.77
C LEU A 300 58.13 9.91 17.17
N ILE A 301 57.66 11.15 17.25
CA ILE A 301 57.35 11.85 18.50
C ILE A 301 55.93 12.41 18.42
N ASN A 302 55.11 12.16 19.43
CA ASN A 302 53.75 12.69 19.57
C ASN A 302 52.83 12.43 18.36
N ILE A 303 52.74 11.18 17.92
CA ILE A 303 51.95 10.79 16.73
C ILE A 303 50.82 9.80 17.12
N PRO A 304 49.61 9.90 16.54
CA PRO A 304 48.55 8.92 16.78
C PRO A 304 48.87 7.56 16.16
N LEU A 305 48.40 6.46 16.78
CA LEU A 305 48.66 5.09 16.33
C LEU A 305 48.36 4.88 14.83
N ILE A 306 47.26 5.44 14.32
CA ILE A 306 46.87 5.30 12.91
C ILE A 306 47.91 5.87 11.93
N GLU A 307 48.58 6.95 12.31
CA GLU A 307 49.62 7.56 11.48
C GLU A 307 50.93 6.80 11.61
N VAL A 308 51.27 6.34 12.82
CA VAL A 308 52.42 5.45 13.06
C VAL A 308 52.32 4.21 12.17
N LEU A 309 51.17 3.52 12.18
CA LEU A 309 50.91 2.37 11.32
C LEU A 309 51.00 2.74 9.85
N ARG A 310 50.45 3.87 9.43
CA ARG A 310 50.56 4.31 8.03
C ARG A 310 52.01 4.50 7.60
N TYR A 311 52.86 5.11 8.42
CA TYR A 311 54.28 5.31 8.08
C TYR A 311 55.05 3.99 8.01
N ILE A 312 54.84 3.10 8.98
CA ILE A 312 55.47 1.78 9.02
C ILE A 312 55.07 0.93 7.81
N LEU A 313 53.77 0.85 7.53
CA LEU A 313 53.23 0.01 6.46
C LEU A 313 53.56 0.54 5.07
N LYS A 314 53.70 1.87 4.91
CA LYS A 314 54.12 2.49 3.64
C LYS A 314 55.52 2.04 3.21
N ILE A 315 56.45 1.86 4.15
CA ILE A 315 57.82 1.38 3.84
C ILE A 315 57.78 -0.05 3.26
N LYS A 316 56.81 -0.86 3.68
CA LYS A 316 56.65 -2.26 3.25
C LYS A 316 55.62 -2.45 2.12
N GLY A 317 55.00 -1.39 1.62
CA GLY A 317 53.95 -1.49 0.60
C GLY A 317 52.64 -2.13 1.09
N LEU A 318 52.41 -2.14 2.40
CA LEU A 318 51.22 -2.73 3.03
C LEU A 318 50.13 -1.69 3.28
N LYS A 319 48.90 -2.14 3.35
CA LYS A 319 47.73 -1.33 3.73
C LYS A 319 47.10 -1.88 5.00
N HIS A 320 46.38 -1.02 5.71
CA HIS A 320 45.59 -1.40 6.86
C HIS A 320 44.11 -1.11 6.63
N ARG A 321 43.25 -1.95 7.20
CA ARG A 321 41.79 -1.79 7.27
C ARG A 321 41.36 -1.84 8.74
N ILE A 322 40.39 -1.00 9.10
CA ILE A 322 39.82 -0.98 10.44
C ILE A 322 38.50 -1.76 10.41
N ASP A 323 38.50 -2.91 11.08
CA ASP A 323 37.32 -3.74 11.27
C ASP A 323 36.72 -3.49 12.68
N ASP A 324 35.62 -4.18 13.00
CA ASP A 324 34.86 -3.94 14.24
C ASP A 324 35.66 -4.20 15.52
N PHE A 325 36.61 -5.15 15.48
CA PHE A 325 37.34 -5.63 16.66
C PHE A 325 38.87 -5.61 16.52
N ALA A 326 39.41 -5.33 15.33
CA ALA A 326 40.85 -5.32 15.10
C ALA A 326 41.25 -4.43 13.92
N ILE A 327 42.54 -4.07 13.87
CA ILE A 327 43.17 -3.46 12.70
C ILE A 327 43.83 -4.58 11.88
N LEU A 328 43.33 -4.81 10.67
CA LEU A 328 43.88 -5.80 9.75
C LEU A 328 44.96 -5.16 8.88
N VAL A 329 46.13 -5.79 8.79
CA VAL A 329 47.24 -5.39 7.93
C VAL A 329 47.45 -6.45 6.86
N SER A 330 47.32 -6.07 5.58
CA SER A 330 47.52 -6.97 4.43
C SER A 330 47.99 -6.20 3.19
N THR A 331 48.15 -6.92 2.07
CA THR A 331 48.50 -6.35 0.77
C THR A 331 47.35 -5.53 0.18
N ALA A 332 47.69 -4.58 -0.70
CA ALA A 332 46.71 -3.68 -1.28
C ALA A 332 45.64 -4.38 -2.14
N GLU A 333 45.97 -5.54 -2.71
CA GLU A 333 45.07 -6.33 -3.57
C GLU A 333 43.96 -7.02 -2.77
N ARG A 334 44.31 -7.62 -1.62
CA ARG A 334 43.36 -8.38 -0.78
C ARG A 334 42.39 -7.48 -0.03
N ILE A 335 42.82 -6.28 0.36
CA ILE A 335 41.94 -5.31 1.02
C ILE A 335 40.87 -4.78 0.05
N GLY A 336 41.18 -4.71 -1.24
CA GLY A 336 40.24 -4.23 -2.27
C GLY A 336 39.21 -5.28 -2.72
N SER A 337 39.52 -6.58 -2.65
CA SER A 337 38.64 -7.66 -3.12
C SER A 337 37.45 -7.96 -2.20
N ASP A 338 37.43 -7.42 -0.97
CA ASP A 338 36.36 -7.61 0.01
C ASP A 338 35.19 -6.61 -0.16
N GLU A 339 35.29 -5.66 -1.10
CA GLU A 339 34.17 -4.77 -1.44
C GLU A 339 33.13 -5.54 -2.26
N MET A 340 31.87 -5.57 -1.80
CA MET A 340 30.78 -6.25 -2.52
C MET A 340 30.62 -5.71 -3.96
N GLU A 341 30.99 -6.51 -4.96
CA GLU A 341 30.70 -6.20 -6.36
C GLU A 341 29.25 -6.59 -6.71
N THR A 342 28.40 -5.59 -6.98
CA THR A 342 27.09 -5.85 -7.60
C THR A 342 27.26 -5.93 -9.12
N ARG A 343 27.11 -7.12 -9.71
CA ARG A 343 27.14 -7.31 -11.17
C ARG A 343 25.72 -7.41 -11.72
N TYR A 344 25.43 -6.63 -12.75
CA TYR A 344 24.16 -6.71 -13.50
C TYR A 344 24.34 -7.65 -14.70
N TYR A 345 23.47 -8.65 -14.81
CA TYR A 345 23.38 -9.50 -15.99
C TYR A 345 22.10 -9.16 -16.76
N HIS A 346 22.25 -8.67 -17.99
CA HIS A 346 21.11 -8.57 -18.90
C HIS A 346 20.83 -9.97 -19.47
N LEU A 347 19.65 -10.51 -19.18
CA LEU A 347 19.17 -11.74 -19.80
C LEU A 347 18.76 -11.44 -21.25
N SER A 348 19.41 -12.10 -22.22
CA SER A 348 19.17 -11.89 -23.65
C SER A 348 17.94 -12.63 -24.19
N ALA A 349 17.30 -13.50 -23.39
CA ALA A 349 16.06 -14.17 -23.75
C ALA A 349 15.30 -14.61 -22.49
N GLY A 350 14.16 -13.96 -22.23
CA GLY A 350 13.16 -14.40 -21.27
C GLY A 350 11.84 -14.60 -22.01
N ILE A 351 11.21 -15.75 -21.81
CA ILE A 351 9.90 -16.09 -22.36
C ILE A 351 8.86 -15.16 -21.70
N GLY A 352 8.61 -14.04 -22.38
CA GLY A 352 7.49 -13.15 -22.15
C GLY A 352 7.07 -12.71 -23.54
N GLU A 353 5.98 -13.27 -24.03
CA GLU A 353 5.39 -12.93 -25.32
C GLU A 353 4.82 -11.50 -25.21
N PHE A 354 5.67 -10.51 -25.44
CA PHE A 354 5.21 -9.14 -25.65
C PHE A 354 4.66 -9.08 -27.08
N THR A 355 3.34 -9.01 -27.20
CA THR A 355 2.68 -8.73 -28.47
C THR A 355 3.19 -7.40 -29.00
N GLU A 356 4.02 -7.47 -30.04
CA GLU A 356 4.56 -6.33 -30.75
C GLU A 356 3.42 -5.62 -31.48
N PHE A 357 3.05 -4.42 -31.01
CA PHE A 357 2.09 -3.58 -31.72
C PHE A 357 2.74 -3.08 -33.01
N LYS A 358 2.38 -3.69 -34.14
CA LYS A 358 2.71 -3.15 -35.45
C LYS A 358 1.97 -1.83 -35.65
N LEU A 359 2.74 -0.75 -35.75
CA LEU A 359 2.28 0.52 -36.28
C LEU A 359 1.81 0.30 -37.72
N ASN A 360 0.49 0.34 -37.93
CA ASN A 360 -0.07 0.45 -39.27
C ASN A 360 0.33 1.82 -39.83
N GLN A 361 1.32 1.85 -40.70
CA GLN A 361 1.50 2.94 -41.65
C GLN A 361 0.62 2.62 -42.86
N GLU A 362 -0.53 3.26 -42.97
CA GLU A 362 -1.22 3.52 -44.24
C GLU A 362 -2.45 4.41 -43.99
N ALA A 363 -2.31 5.72 -44.28
CA ALA A 363 -3.28 6.61 -44.92
C ALA A 363 -2.68 8.03 -45.01
#